data_AF-A0A822GNE8-F1
#
_entry.id   AF-A0A822GNE8-F1
#
_cell.length_a   1.000
_cell.length_b   1.000
_cell.length_c   1.000
_cell.angle_alpha   90.00
_cell.angle_beta   90.00
_cell.angle_gamma   90.00
#
_symmetry.space_group_name_H-M   'P 1'
#
loop_
_entity.id
_entity.type
_entity.pdbx_description
1 polymer ?
#
loop_
_entity_poly.entity_id
_entity_poly.type
_entity_poly.pdbx_seq_one_letter_code
_entity_poly.pdbx_strand_id
1 'polypeptide(L)' 'DILHIQNTYAEVTWKYILYKYGFYQSIHRFMNLIQCPLAATNALYKAHDIEKHENDIELLVENIELELLVDDIEHIN' A
#
# COMPACT_ATOMS: atom_id res chain seq x y z
N ASP A 1 10.08 18.75 -4.73
CA ASP A 1 9.73 17.32 -4.62
C ASP A 1 9.16 17.06 -3.22
N ILE A 2 8.00 16.39 -3.14
CA ILE A 2 7.32 16.06 -1.88
C ILE A 2 8.21 15.14 -1.02
N LEU A 3 8.95 14.22 -1.65
CA LEU A 3 9.91 13.34 -0.97
C LEU A 3 11.00 14.14 -0.25
N HIS A 4 11.52 15.19 -0.88
CA HIS A 4 12.53 16.04 -0.28
C HIS A 4 12.00 16.73 0.98
N ILE A 5 10.79 17.27 0.94
CA ILE A 5 10.15 17.93 2.09
C ILE A 5 9.96 16.93 3.24
N GLN A 6 9.43 15.73 2.95
CA GLN A 6 9.24 14.67 3.96
C GLN A 6 10.57 14.26 4.60
N ASN A 7 11.62 14.10 3.80
CA ASN A 7 12.96 13.76 4.29
C ASN A 7 13.51 14.85 5.22
N THR A 8 13.33 16.13 4.87
CA THR A 8 13.74 17.25 5.74
C THR A 8 13.01 17.21 7.09
N TYR A 9 11.69 16.97 7.09
CA TYR A 9 10.94 16.86 8.35
C TYR A 9 11.39 15.66 9.19
N ALA A 10 11.66 14.52 8.57
CA ALA A 10 12.16 13.33 9.27
C ALA A 10 13.53 13.62 9.91
N GLU A 11 14.43 14.27 9.19
CA GLU A 11 15.77 14.62 9.67
C GLU A 11 15.73 15.61 10.85
N VAL A 12 14.92 16.68 10.73
CA VAL A 12 14.75 17.67 11.81
C VAL A 12 14.15 17.02 13.06
N THR A 13 13.14 16.16 12.88
CA THR A 13 12.50 15.42 13.97
C THR A 13 13.50 14.50 14.65
N TRP A 14 14.30 13.75 13.87
CA TRP A 14 15.35 12.89 14.41
C TRP A 14 16.38 13.66 15.23
N LYS A 15 16.90 14.77 14.69
CA LYS A 15 17.87 15.64 15.38
C LYS A 15 17.29 16.21 16.68
N TYR A 16 16.03 16.65 16.67
CA TYR A 16 15.35 17.16 17.87
C TYR A 16 15.23 16.10 18.96
N ILE A 17 14.80 14.89 18.61
CA ILE A 17 14.62 13.80 19.58
C ILE A 17 15.98 13.41 20.14
N LEU A 18 17.01 13.27 19.29
CA LEU A 18 18.39 13.00 19.70
C LEU A 18 18.90 14.00 20.73
N TYR A 19 18.74 15.29 20.43
CA TYR A 19 19.16 16.38 21.32
C TYR A 19 18.45 16.31 22.68
N LYS A 20 17.16 15.96 22.69
CA LYS A 20 16.33 16.03 23.90
C LYS A 20 16.44 14.81 24.81
N TYR A 21 16.61 13.60 24.26
CA TYR A 21 16.45 12.36 25.02
C TYR A 21 17.71 11.47 25.05
N GLY A 22 18.76 11.82 24.31
CA GLY A 22 19.95 10.97 24.16
C GLY A 22 19.69 9.76 23.26
N PHE A 23 20.76 9.13 22.78
CA PHE A 23 20.70 8.19 21.66
C PHE A 23 19.70 7.04 21.84
N TYR A 24 19.79 6.31 22.96
CA TYR A 24 18.98 5.10 23.18
C TYR A 24 17.47 5.38 23.28
N GLN A 25 17.08 6.40 24.06
CA GLN A 25 15.66 6.78 24.16
C GLN A 25 15.14 7.37 22.85
N SER A 26 16.01 8.00 22.06
CA SER A 26 15.63 8.60 20.78
C SER A 26 15.25 7.56 19.76
N ILE A 27 15.98 6.44 19.71
CA ILE A 27 15.60 5.29 18.87
C ILE A 27 14.19 4.83 19.21
N HIS A 28 13.91 4.56 20.49
CA HIS A 28 12.58 4.09 20.91
C HIS A 28 11.47 5.08 20.55
N ARG A 29 11.68 6.38 20.79
CA ARG A 29 10.67 7.41 20.50
C ARG A 29 10.46 7.60 19.01
N PHE A 30 11.54 7.59 18.23
CA PHE A 30 11.45 7.71 16.77
C PHE A 30 10.76 6.50 16.16
N MET A 31 11.09 5.28 16.61
CA MET A 31 10.41 4.05 16.19
C MET A 31 8.91 4.10 16.47
N ASN A 32 8.50 4.57 17.65
CA ASN A 32 7.08 4.74 17.99
C ASN A 32 6.37 5.77 17.09
N LEU A 33 7.05 6.84 16.68
CA LEU A 33 6.50 7.85 15.78
C LEU A 33 6.29 7.31 14.37
N ILE A 34 7.24 6.52 13.85
CA ILE A 34 7.14 5.98 12.48
C ILE A 34 6.27 4.73 12.39
N GLN A 35 5.96 4.08 13.51
CA GLN A 35 5.14 2.86 13.53
C GLN A 35 3.74 3.08 12.94
N CYS A 36 3.10 4.21 13.28
CA CYS A 36 1.78 4.56 12.77
C CYS A 36 1.75 4.73 11.24
N PRO A 37 2.60 5.59 10.63
CA PRO A 37 2.63 5.70 9.16
C PRO A 37 3.03 4.40 8.47
N LEU A 38 3.94 3.60 9.04
CA LEU A 38 4.27 2.28 8.48
C LEU A 38 3.07 1.32 8.48
N ALA A 39 2.29 1.30 9.57
CA ALA A 39 1.09 0.49 9.66
C ALA A 39 0.03 0.94 8.65
N ALA A 40 -0.16 2.25 8.48
CA ALA A 40 -1.08 2.82 7.50
C ALA A 40 -0.68 2.45 6.07
N THR A 41 0.61 2.57 5.71
CA THR A 41 1.12 2.18 4.39
C THR A 41 0.90 0.68 4.13
N ASN A 42 1.15 -0.17 5.12
CA ASN A 42 0.92 -1.61 4.97
C ASN A 42 -0.57 -1.95 4.81
N ALA A 43 -1.46 -1.27 5.54
CA ALA A 43 -2.90 -1.44 5.40
C ALA A 43 -3.39 -1.00 4.00
N LEU A 44 -2.93 0.15 3.51
CA LEU A 44 -3.25 0.64 2.16
C LEU A 44 -2.73 -0.31 1.08
N TYR A 45 -1.51 -0.82 1.23
CA TYR A 45 -0.95 -1.79 0.29
C TYR A 45 -1.80 -3.05 0.22
N LYS A 46 -2.21 -3.61 1.37
CA LYS A 46 -3.09 -4.78 1.40
C LYS A 46 -4.48 -4.50 0.83
N ALA A 47 -5.05 -3.33 1.09
CA ALA A 47 -6.33 -2.95 0.52
C ALA A 47 -6.26 -2.89 -1.01
N HIS A 48 -5.17 -2.31 -1.54
CA HIS A 48 -4.95 -2.25 -2.97
C HIS A 48 -4.71 -3.62 -3.61
N ASP A 49 -4.01 -4.52 -2.92
CA ASP A 49 -3.80 -5.90 -3.39
C ASP A 49 -5.12 -6.68 -3.48
N ILE A 50 -6.00 -6.51 -2.49
CA ILE A 50 -7.36 -7.10 -2.49
C ILE A 50 -8.19 -6.52 -3.63
N GLU A 51 -8.23 -5.19 -3.77
CA GLU A 51 -8.96 -4.51 -4.85
C GLU A 51 -8.50 -4.98 -6.23
N LYS A 52 -7.18 -5.13 -6.42
CA LYS A 52 -6.63 -5.68 -7.65
C LYS A 52 -7.10 -7.11 -7.89
N HIS A 53 -7.07 -7.95 -6.86
CA HIS A 53 -7.50 -9.35 -6.99
C HIS A 53 -8.99 -9.46 -7.32
N GLU A 54 -9.84 -8.61 -6.73
CA GLU A 54 -11.26 -8.54 -7.04
C GLU A 54 -11.49 -8.17 -8.51
N ASN A 55 -10.81 -7.14 -9.01
CA ASN A 55 -10.87 -6.74 -10.42
C ASN A 55 -10.38 -7.86 -11.36
N ASP A 56 -9.30 -8.56 -10.99
CA ASP A 56 -8.77 -9.67 -11.79
C ASP A 56 -9.78 -10.84 -11.88
N ILE A 57 -10.52 -11.12 -10.79
CA ILE A 57 -11.58 -12.13 -10.77
C ILE A 57 -12.76 -11.68 -11.64
N GLU A 58 -13.21 -10.43 -11.51
CA GLU A 58 -14.33 -9.91 -12.30
C GLU A 58 -14.04 -9.98 -13.81
N LEU A 59 -12.85 -9.56 -14.22
CA LEU A 59 -12.39 -9.71 -15.61
C LEU A 59 -12.33 -11.17 -16.08
N LEU A 60 -11.92 -12.10 -15.20
CA LEU A 60 -11.90 -13.51 -15.55
C LEU A 60 -13.31 -14.06 -15.78
N VAL A 61 -14.27 -13.67 -14.94
CA VAL A 61 -15.68 -14.07 -15.08
C VAL A 61 -16.25 -13.54 -16.39
N GLU A 62 -16.06 -12.25 -16.70
CA GLU A 62 -16.52 -11.66 -17.95
C GLU A 62 -15.95 -12.40 -19.18
N ASN A 63 -14.66 -12.76 -19.14
CA ASN A 63 -14.04 -13.50 -20.24
C ASN A 63 -14.62 -14.90 -20.44
N ILE A 64 -14.91 -15.62 -19.34
CA ILE A 64 -15.52 -16.95 -19.41
C ILE A 64 -16.96 -16.85 -19.93
N GLU A 65 -17.73 -15.86 -19.49
CA GLU A 65 -19.10 -15.64 -19.99
C GLU A 65 -19.11 -15.34 -21.48
N LEU A 66 -18.17 -14.51 -21.96
CA LEU A 66 -18.02 -14.23 -23.39
C LEU A 66 -17.63 -15.48 -24.19
N GLU A 67 -16.70 -16.29 -23.69
CA GLU A 67 -16.26 -17.52 -24.36
C GLU A 67 -17.40 -18.53 -24.50
N LEU A 68 -18.21 -18.71 -23.45
CA LEU A 68 -19.39 -19.57 -23.47
C LEU A 68 -20.45 -19.08 -24.46
N LEU A 69 -20.71 -17.77 -24.52
CA LEU A 69 -21.67 -17.20 -25.48
C LEU A 69 -21.23 -17.40 -26.92
N VAL A 70 -19.92 -17.31 -27.20
CA VAL A 70 -19.38 -17.56 -28.55
C VAL A 70 -19.52 -19.03 -28.93
N ASP A 71 -19.21 -19.96 -28.01
CA ASP A 71 -19.34 -21.41 -28.22
C ASP A 71 -20.80 -21.82 -28.50
N ASP A 72 -21.76 -21.26 -27.75
CA ASP A 72 -23.19 -21.49 -27.97
C ASP A 72 -23.64 -21.02 -29.37
N ILE A 73 -23.13 -19.87 -29.85
CA ILE A 73 -23.44 -19.36 -31.20
C ILE A 73 -22.83 -20.25 -32.28
N GLU A 74 -21.60 -20.73 -32.09
CA GLU A 74 -20.94 -21.64 -33.03
C GLU A 74 -21.59 -23.02 -33.10
N HIS A 75 -22.23 -23.49 -32.02
CA HIS A 75 -22.97 -24.75 -32.01
C HIS A 75 -24.40 -24.68 -32.58
N ILE A 76 -24.99 -23.49 -32.69
CA ILE A 76 -26.32 -23.28 -33.29
C ILE A 76 -26.24 -23.12 -34.83
N ASN A 77 -25.09 -22.75 -35.37
CA ASN A 77 -24.86 -22.45 -36.79
C ASN A 77 -24.27 -23.64 -37.56
#